data_AF-A0A0F9M5B7-F1
#
_entry.id   AF-A0A0F9M5B7-F1
#
_cell.length_a   1.000
_cell.length_b   1.000
_cell.length_c   1.000
_cell.angle_alpha   90.00
_cell.angle_beta   90.00
_cell.angle_gamma   90.00
#
_symmetry.space_group_name_H-M   'P 1'
#
loop_
_entity.id
_entity.type
_entity.pdbx_description
1 polymer ?
#
loop_
_entity_poly.entity_id
_entity_poly.type
_entity_poly.pdbx_seq_one_letter_code
_entity_poly.pdbx_strand_id
1 'polypeptide(L)'
;MTNDPIHKRLAEFVEKKITGGTFIGISNDKEVFLSFEGLEIEDEMMAKTLVKGEFGDEITTIATIVSISMEEVTRMVDGLNKVLKETEEKSTLLDIGSF
;
A
#
# COMPACT_ATOMS: atom_id res chain seq x y z
N MET A 1 -20.74 28.27 7.20
CA MET A 1 -20.49 26.84 6.89
C MET A 1 -18.99 26.67 6.91
N THR A 2 -18.48 25.92 7.88
CA THR A 2 -17.06 25.77 8.16
C THR A 2 -16.36 25.11 6.97
N ASN A 3 -15.38 25.82 6.37
CA ASN A 3 -14.44 25.32 5.36
C ASN A 3 -13.51 24.26 5.99
N ASP A 4 -14.05 23.18 6.55
CA ASP A 4 -13.21 22.11 7.08
C ASP A 4 -12.72 21.25 5.92
N PRO A 5 -11.41 21.26 5.62
CA PRO A 5 -10.91 20.61 4.42
C PRO A 5 -11.14 19.10 4.48
N ILE A 6 -11.46 18.50 3.33
CA ILE A 6 -11.71 17.05 3.22
C ILE A 6 -10.59 16.20 3.82
N HIS A 7 -9.32 16.63 3.70
CA HIS A 7 -8.17 15.91 4.25
C HIS A 7 -8.24 15.76 5.78
N LYS A 8 -8.72 16.80 6.49
CA LYS A 8 -8.83 16.78 7.94
C LYS A 8 -10.00 15.89 8.37
N ARG A 9 -11.14 15.97 7.68
CA ARG A 9 -12.29 15.10 7.92
C ARG A 9 -11.95 13.62 7.67
N LEU A 10 -11.24 13.32 6.58
CA LEU A 10 -10.76 11.96 6.28
C LEU A 10 -9.81 11.45 7.35
N ALA A 11 -8.81 12.25 7.74
CA ALA A 11 -7.86 11.88 8.78
C ALA A 11 -8.57 11.54 10.10
N GLU A 12 -9.47 12.43 10.56
CA GLU A 12 -10.22 12.22 11.79
C GLU A 12 -11.18 11.02 11.71
N PHE A 13 -11.81 10.80 10.54
CA PHE A 13 -12.70 9.67 10.34
C PHE A 13 -11.93 8.35 10.44
N VAL A 14 -10.80 8.24 9.73
CA VAL A 14 -9.96 7.04 9.73
C VAL A 14 -9.47 6.76 11.16
N GLU A 15 -8.93 7.76 11.85
CA GLU A 15 -8.45 7.61 13.24
C GLU A 15 -9.55 7.15 14.21
N LYS A 16 -10.78 7.66 14.07
CA LYS A 16 -11.88 7.36 14.99
C LYS A 16 -12.67 6.09 14.65
N LYS A 17 -12.73 5.70 13.38
CA LYS A 17 -13.67 4.68 12.87
C LYS A 17 -12.99 3.45 12.30
N ILE A 18 -11.70 3.53 11.97
CA ILE A 18 -10.97 2.46 11.31
C ILE A 18 -9.77 2.08 12.15
N THR A 19 -9.94 1.08 13.00
CA THR A 19 -8.84 0.52 13.79
C THR A 19 -7.73 0.01 12.87
N GLY A 20 -6.47 0.35 13.15
CA GLY A 20 -5.33 -0.03 12.31
C GLY A 20 -5.23 0.72 10.97
N GLY A 21 -6.21 1.58 10.65
CA GLY A 21 -6.19 2.44 9.48
C GLY A 21 -5.40 3.72 9.72
N THR A 22 -4.60 4.12 8.74
CA THR A 22 -3.86 5.39 8.73
C THR A 22 -4.18 6.15 7.46
N PHE A 23 -4.61 7.40 7.59
CA PHE A 23 -4.76 8.30 6.45
C PHE A 23 -3.39 8.86 6.04
N ILE A 24 -3.02 8.68 4.77
CA ILE A 24 -1.75 9.17 4.23
C ILE A 24 -1.95 10.47 3.46
N GLY A 25 -3.01 10.54 2.65
CA GLY A 25 -3.24 11.73 1.85
C GLY A 25 -4.40 11.58 0.87
N ILE A 26 -4.66 12.68 0.16
CA ILE A 26 -5.62 12.73 -0.94
C ILE A 26 -4.97 13.45 -2.13
N SER A 27 -5.11 12.91 -3.34
CA SER A 27 -4.65 13.56 -4.57
C SER A 27 -5.58 14.69 -5.00
N ASN A 28 -5.13 15.51 -5.96
CA ASN A 28 -5.99 16.51 -6.59
C ASN A 28 -7.19 15.89 -7.32
N ASP A 29 -7.04 14.65 -7.81
CA ASP A 29 -8.09 13.88 -8.48
C ASP A 29 -9.02 13.16 -7.48
N LYS A 30 -8.92 13.53 -6.19
CA LYS A 30 -9.71 12.99 -5.07
C LYS A 30 -9.49 11.50 -4.80
N GLU A 31 -8.33 10.98 -5.17
CA GLU A 31 -7.91 9.63 -4.79
C GLU A 31 -7.37 9.64 -3.37
N VAL A 32 -7.92 8.79 -2.51
CA VAL A 32 -7.56 8.70 -1.09
C VAL A 32 -6.57 7.57 -0.88
N PHE A 33 -5.48 7.86 -0.18
CA PHE A 33 -4.45 6.89 0.18
C PHE A 33 -4.56 6.52 1.65
N LEU A 34 -4.78 5.24 1.92
CA LEU A 34 -4.87 4.68 3.26
C LEU A 34 -3.84 3.55 3.44
N SER A 35 -3.26 3.45 4.62
CA SER A 35 -2.49 2.27 5.05
C SER A 35 -3.29 1.52 6.09
N PHE A 36 -3.19 0.20 6.09
CA PHE A 36 -3.83 -0.67 7.06
C PHE A 36 -2.77 -1.59 7.65
N GLU A 37 -2.59 -1.55 8.96
CA GLU A 37 -1.63 -2.42 9.66
C GLU A 37 -2.38 -3.49 10.45
N GLY A 38 -2.01 -4.76 10.22
CA GLY A 38 -2.57 -5.89 10.97
C GLY A 38 -4.04 -6.20 10.71
N LEU A 39 -4.64 -5.64 9.64
CA LEU A 39 -6.01 -5.95 9.25
C LEU A 39 -6.08 -7.18 8.34
N GLU A 40 -7.13 -7.99 8.51
CA GLU A 40 -7.48 -9.02 7.55
C GLU A 40 -8.13 -8.39 6.30
N ILE A 41 -8.18 -9.14 5.20
CA ILE A 41 -8.71 -8.66 3.92
C ILE A 41 -10.18 -8.20 4.05
N GLU A 42 -10.97 -8.92 4.85
CA GLU A 42 -12.38 -8.58 5.08
C GLU A 42 -12.53 -7.24 5.82
N ASP A 43 -11.67 -7.00 6.82
CA ASP A 43 -11.62 -5.74 7.57
C ASP A 43 -11.20 -4.58 6.66
N GLU A 44 -10.22 -4.79 5.78
CA GLU A 44 -9.79 -3.80 4.80
C GLU A 44 -10.94 -3.42 3.84
N MET A 45 -11.68 -4.40 3.34
CA MET A 45 -12.84 -4.16 2.47
C MET A 45 -13.95 -3.40 3.20
N MET A 46 -14.21 -3.75 4.46
CA MET A 46 -15.18 -3.06 5.29
C MET A 46 -14.76 -1.61 5.54
N ALA A 47 -13.49 -1.37 5.87
CA ALA A 47 -12.93 -0.03 6.07
C ALA A 47 -13.08 0.84 4.81
N LYS A 48 -12.73 0.30 3.63
CA LYS A 48 -12.94 0.99 2.34
C LYS A 48 -14.41 1.32 2.09
N THR A 49 -15.31 0.41 2.44
CA THR A 49 -16.76 0.63 2.30
C THR A 49 -17.25 1.75 3.22
N LEU A 50 -16.77 1.80 4.46
CA LEU A 50 -17.09 2.86 5.42
C LEU A 50 -16.63 4.23 4.93
N VAL A 51 -15.39 4.33 4.43
CA VAL A 51 -14.86 5.58 3.87
C VAL A 51 -15.65 6.03 2.64
N LYS A 52 -15.97 5.11 1.72
CA LYS A 52 -16.83 5.45 0.56
C LYS A 52 -18.25 5.83 0.97
N GLY A 53 -18.81 5.20 2.00
CA GLY A 53 -20.13 5.54 2.52
C GLY A 53 -20.19 6.95 3.11
N GLU A 54 -19.15 7.35 3.84
CA GLU A 54 -19.09 8.66 4.49
C GLU A 54 -18.72 9.79 3.50
N PHE A 55 -17.79 9.53 2.57
CA PHE A 55 -17.20 10.57 1.71
C PHE A 55 -17.64 10.50 0.24
N GLY A 56 -18.48 9.54 -0.14
CA GLY A 56 -19.18 9.40 -1.42
C GLY A 56 -18.64 10.22 -2.59
N ASP A 57 -19.27 11.36 -2.86
CA ASP A 57 -19.00 12.23 -4.02
C ASP A 57 -17.74 13.11 -3.88
N GLU A 58 -17.18 13.15 -2.67
CA GLU A 58 -15.99 13.92 -2.35
C GLU A 58 -14.70 13.15 -2.67
N ILE A 59 -14.78 11.83 -2.86
CA ILE A 59 -13.66 10.94 -3.19
C ILE A 59 -13.97 10.10 -4.43
N THR A 60 -12.97 9.83 -5.26
CA THR A 60 -13.17 9.02 -6.49
C THR A 60 -12.81 7.56 -6.24
N THR A 61 -11.64 7.35 -5.65
CA THR A 61 -11.04 6.03 -5.44
C THR A 61 -10.35 5.97 -4.08
N ILE A 62 -10.24 4.77 -3.52
CA ILE A 62 -9.42 4.49 -2.33
C ILE A 62 -8.32 3.53 -2.73
N ALA A 63 -7.07 3.98 -2.63
CA ALA A 63 -5.87 3.20 -2.84
C ALA A 63 -5.29 2.77 -1.47
N THR A 64 -4.93 1.50 -1.37
CA THR A 64 -4.20 0.99 -0.20
C THR A 64 -2.70 1.13 -0.45
N ILE A 65 -2.01 1.80 0.46
CA ILE A 65 -0.55 1.84 0.50
C ILE A 65 -0.10 0.90 1.60
N VAL A 66 0.71 -0.08 1.22
CA VAL A 66 1.44 -0.90 2.19
C VAL A 66 2.74 -0.18 2.49
N SER A 67 2.89 0.35 3.70
CA SER A 67 4.16 0.89 4.18
C SER A 67 5.14 -0.26 4.43
N ILE A 68 5.99 -0.54 3.45
CA ILE A 68 7.11 -1.48 3.60
C ILE A 68 8.28 -0.73 4.22
N SER A 69 8.91 -1.29 5.25
CA SER A 69 10.10 -0.66 5.85
C SER A 69 11.25 -0.63 4.84
N MET A 70 12.10 0.40 4.90
CA MET A 70 13.27 0.48 4.00
C MET A 70 14.22 -0.73 4.16
N GLU A 71 14.28 -1.30 5.37
CA GLU A 71 15.03 -2.53 5.66
C GLU A 71 14.46 -3.75 4.94
N GLU A 72 13.14 -3.87 4.87
CA GLU A 72 12.48 -4.93 4.09
C GLU A 72 12.68 -4.74 2.59
N VAL A 73 12.56 -3.50 2.09
CA VAL A 73 12.86 -3.20 0.69
C VAL A 73 14.30 -3.60 0.35
N THR A 74 15.25 -3.24 1.22
CA THR A 74 16.67 -3.60 1.03
C THR A 74 16.88 -5.11 1.03
N ARG A 75 16.26 -5.83 1.98
CA ARG A 75 16.32 -7.30 2.03
C ARG A 75 15.72 -7.96 0.79
N MET A 76 14.61 -7.44 0.27
CA MET A 76 13.99 -7.96 -0.96
C MET A 76 14.89 -7.73 -2.17
N VAL A 77 15.50 -6.55 -2.29
CA VAL A 77 16.45 -6.23 -3.36
C VAL A 77 17.70 -7.12 -3.29
N ASP A 78 18.28 -7.30 -2.10
CA ASP A 78 19.42 -8.18 -1.89
C ASP A 78 19.10 -9.64 -2.22
N GLY A 79 17.91 -10.10 -1.82
CA GLY A 79 17.39 -11.42 -2.16
C GLY A 79 17.24 -11.61 -3.67
N LEU A 80 16.68 -10.63 -4.37
CA LEU A 80 16.55 -10.65 -5.83
C LEU A 80 17.92 -10.70 -6.50
N ASN A 81 18.86 -9.86 -6.08
CA ASN A 81 20.23 -9.85 -6.60
C ASN A 81 20.93 -11.21 -6.41
N LYS A 82 20.69 -11.87 -5.27
CA LYS A 82 21.22 -13.21 -5.01
C LYS A 82 20.62 -14.26 -5.95
N VAL A 83 19.30 -14.25 -6.13
CA VAL A 83 18.60 -15.17 -7.05
C VAL A 83 19.07 -14.96 -8.49
N LEU A 84 19.25 -13.71 -8.91
CA LEU A 84 19.79 -13.37 -10.23
C LEU A 84 21.20 -13.95 -10.42
N LYS A 85 22.10 -13.75 -9.45
CA LYS A 85 23.45 -14.33 -9.49
C LYS A 85 23.44 -15.86 -9.54
N GLU A 86 22.63 -16.50 -8.70
CA GLU A 86 22.50 -17.97 -8.72
C GLU A 86 21.93 -18.48 -10.05
N THR A 87 21.10 -17.69 -10.72
CA THR A 87 20.55 -18.01 -12.06
C THR A 87 21.61 -17.84 -13.14
N GLU A 88 22.43 -16.80 -13.08
CA GLU A 88 23.58 -16.60 -13.99
C GLU A 88 24.65 -17.69 -13.81
N GLU A 89 24.95 -18.09 -12.58
CA GLU A 89 25.87 -19.18 -12.26
C GLU A 89 25.35 -20.55 -12.75
N LYS A 90 24.03 -20.80 -12.63
CA LYS A 90 23.42 -22.00 -13.21
C LYS A 90 23.36 -21.97 -14.73
N SER A 91 23.10 -20.81 -15.33
CA SER A 91 23.12 -20.64 -16.79
C SER A 91 24.52 -20.86 -17.35
N THR A 92 25.55 -20.37 -16.66
CA THR A 92 26.95 -20.57 -17.07
C THR A 92 27.40 -22.02 -16.88
N LEU A 93 26.94 -22.73 -15.83
CA LEU A 93 27.18 -24.17 -15.68
C LEU A 93 26.51 -25.04 -16.75
N LEU A 94 25.37 -24.62 -17.30
CA LEU A 94 24.70 -25.29 -18.42
C LEU A 94 25.39 -25.05 -19.77
N ASP A 95 26.23 -24.01 -19.88
CA ASP A 95 26.91 -23.62 -21.13
C ASP A 95 28.32 -24.26 -21.28
N ILE A 96 28.79 -25.02 -20.28
CA ILE A 96 30.13 -25.66 -20.31
C ILE A 96 30.10 -27.11 -20.81
N GLY A 97 28.99 -27.55 -21.42
CA GLY A 97 28.74 -28.96 -21.76
C GLY A 97 28.48 -29.30 -23.23
N SER A 98 28.84 -28.41 -24.18
CA SER A 98 28.61 -28.65 -25.62
C SER A 98 29.84 -28.36 -26.48
N PHE A 99 30.97 -29.05 -26.27
CA PHE A 99 32.06 -29.18 -27.24
C PHE A 99 32.72 -30.56 -27.12
#